data_AF-A0A3A4RX91-F1
#
_entry.id   AF-A0A3A4RX91-F1
#
_cell.length_a   1.000
_cell.length_b   1.000
_cell.length_c   1.000
_cell.angle_alpha   90.00
_cell.angle_beta   90.00
_cell.angle_gamma   90.00
#
_symmetry.space_group_name_H-M   'P 1'
#
loop_
_entity.id
_entity.type
_entity.pdbx_description
1 polymer ?
#
loop_
_entity_poly.entity_id
_entity_poly.type
_entity_poly.pdbx_seq_one_letter_code
_entity_poly.pdbx_strand_id
1 'polypeptide(L)'
;MSKVAIAGILSLILAAMTFGYQAISSVMGPKASYKTILLVDVLDKNIVSWIDGIPSDTLFKVMDYIVTTPLSLLFAIIGVFLLVISSFRWR
;
A
#
# COMPACT_ATOMS: atom_id res chain seq x y z
N MET A 1 -16.79 7.69 16.37
CA MET A 1 -15.90 7.82 15.19
C MET A 1 -16.66 7.40 13.94
N SER A 2 -16.45 8.06 12.80
CA SER A 2 -17.07 7.62 11.54
C SER A 2 -16.44 6.31 11.06
N LYS A 3 -17.22 5.52 10.32
CA LYS A 3 -16.73 4.28 9.68
C LYS A 3 -15.48 4.52 8.81
N VAL A 4 -15.38 5.70 8.20
CA VAL A 4 -14.24 6.15 7.39
C VAL A 4 -12.99 6.37 8.25
N ALA A 5 -13.14 6.99 9.44
CA ALA A 5 -12.03 7.17 10.36
C ALA A 5 -11.48 5.82 10.85
N ILE A 6 -12.37 4.87 11.17
CA ILE A 6 -11.98 3.51 11.59
C ILE A 6 -11.20 2.80 10.48
N ALA A 7 -11.67 2.88 9.23
CA ALA A 7 -10.95 2.31 8.08
C ALA A 7 -9.56 2.95 7.89
N GLY A 8 -9.44 4.28 8.09
CA GLY A 8 -8.16 4.98 8.05
C GLY A 8 -7.17 4.50 9.12
N ILE A 9 -7.63 4.36 10.36
CA ILE A 9 -6.80 3.85 11.48
C ILE A 9 -6.36 2.40 11.19
N LEU A 10 -7.28 1.53 10.76
CA LEU A 10 -6.97 0.16 10.42
C LEU A 10 -5.91 0.07 9.31
N SER A 11 -6.01 0.91 8.28
CA SER A 11 -5.01 0.97 7.20
C SER A 11 -3.64 1.39 7.73
N LEU A 12 -3.57 2.37 8.65
CA LEU A 12 -2.30 2.77 9.26
C LEU A 12 -1.69 1.66 10.13
N ILE A 13 -2.51 0.90 10.85
CA ILE A 13 -2.05 -0.26 11.62
C ILE A 13 -1.44 -1.30 10.68
N LEU A 14 -2.09 -1.60 9.55
CA LEU A 14 -1.55 -2.52 8.55
C LEU A 14 -0.25 -2.00 7.91
N ALA A 15 -0.16 -0.70 7.65
CA ALA A 15 1.08 -0.07 7.19
C ALA A 15 2.23 -0.25 8.20
N ALA A 16 1.96 0.00 9.48
CA ALA A 16 2.94 -0.16 10.55
C ALA A 16 3.34 -1.64 10.74
N MET A 17 2.40 -2.57 10.66
CA MET A 17 2.67 -4.01 10.74
C MET A 17 3.54 -4.49 9.59
N THR A 18 3.20 -4.12 8.35
CA THR A 18 3.97 -4.51 7.16
C THR A 18 5.35 -3.88 7.16
N PHE A 19 5.49 -2.62 7.59
CA PHE A 19 6.78 -1.97 7.74
C PHE A 19 7.62 -2.60 8.86
N GLY A 20 7.02 -2.86 10.02
CA GLY A 20 7.66 -3.50 11.15
C GLY A 20 8.17 -4.91 10.82
N TYR A 21 7.37 -5.69 10.09
CA TYR A 21 7.79 -7.00 9.58
C TYR A 21 9.02 -6.91 8.66
N GLN A 22 9.02 -5.95 7.71
CA GLN A 22 10.16 -5.72 6.83
C GLN A 22 11.41 -5.28 7.61
N ALA A 23 11.24 -4.40 8.60
CA ALA A 23 12.34 -3.96 9.46
C ALA A 23 12.91 -5.11 10.30
N ILE A 24 12.06 -5.89 10.97
CA ILE A 24 12.51 -7.02 11.81
C ILE A 24 13.17 -8.11 10.95
N SER A 25 12.56 -8.47 9.83
CA SER A 25 13.12 -9.47 8.91
C SER A 25 14.47 -9.04 8.33
N SER A 26 14.68 -7.74 8.10
CA SER A 26 15.97 -7.22 7.64
C SER A 26 17.10 -7.39 8.65
N VAL A 27 16.81 -7.55 9.95
CA VAL A 27 17.83 -7.68 11.01
C VAL A 27 18.00 -9.14 11.48
N MET A 28 16.99 -10.00 11.30
CA MET A 28 17.04 -11.41 11.74
C MET A 28 17.77 -12.37 10.79
N GLY A 29 18.06 -11.97 9.55
CA GLY A 29 18.71 -12.83 8.55
C GLY A 29 20.25 -12.79 8.60
N PRO A 30 20.95 -13.88 8.21
CA PRO A 30 22.42 -13.91 8.12
C PRO A 30 23.00 -12.95 7.05
N LYS A 31 22.14 -12.44 6.16
CA LYS A 31 22.42 -11.31 5.29
C LYS A 31 21.29 -10.32 5.50
N ALA A 32 21.59 -9.20 6.15
CA ALA A 32 20.63 -8.13 6.36
C ALA A 32 20.21 -7.58 5.00
N SER A 33 19.08 -8.04 4.48
CA SER A 33 18.53 -7.60 3.20
C SER A 33 17.12 -7.11 3.44
N TYR A 34 16.94 -5.80 3.31
CA TYR A 34 15.62 -5.20 3.37
C TYR A 34 14.82 -5.65 2.13
N LYS A 35 13.87 -6.57 2.33
CA LYS A 35 12.98 -7.02 1.27
C LYS A 35 11.71 -6.17 1.29
N THR A 36 11.62 -5.26 0.33
CA THR A 36 10.41 -4.47 0.12
C THR A 36 9.30 -5.38 -0.39
N ILE A 37 8.14 -5.37 0.28
CA ILE A 37 6.94 -6.09 -0.20
C ILE A 37 6.17 -5.15 -1.11
N LEU A 38 6.07 -5.49 -2.38
CA LEU A 38 5.30 -4.74 -3.37
C LEU A 38 3.85 -5.21 -3.42
N LEU A 39 2.96 -4.37 -3.93
CA LEU A 39 1.55 -4.78 -4.12
C LEU A 39 1.44 -5.99 -5.08
N VAL A 40 2.26 -6.00 -6.14
CA VAL A 40 2.36 -7.14 -7.08
C VAL A 40 2.92 -8.43 -6.47
N ASP A 41 3.63 -8.36 -5.35
CA ASP A 41 4.13 -9.57 -4.67
C ASP A 41 3.01 -10.29 -3.90
N VAL A 42 1.94 -9.56 -3.58
CA VAL A 42 0.79 -10.07 -2.81
C VAL A 42 -0.40 -10.39 -3.71
N LEU A 43 -0.59 -9.61 -4.78
CA LEU A 43 -1.62 -9.86 -5.77
C LEU A 43 -1.15 -10.88 -6.80
N ASP A 44 -1.96 -11.90 -7.08
CA ASP A 44 -1.69 -12.83 -8.19
C ASP A 44 -1.62 -12.07 -9.51
N LYS A 45 -0.73 -12.48 -10.43
CA LYS A 45 -0.52 -11.85 -11.74
C LYS A 45 -1.81 -11.72 -12.54
N ASN A 46 -2.75 -12.66 -12.38
CA ASN A 46 -4.06 -12.60 -13.02
C ASN A 46 -4.92 -11.41 -12.57
N ILE A 47 -4.71 -10.89 -11.36
CA ILE A 47 -5.43 -9.73 -10.82
C ILE A 47 -4.85 -8.42 -11.38
N VAL A 48 -3.62 -8.44 -11.88
CA VAL A 48 -2.88 -7.24 -12.30
C VAL A 48 -2.67 -7.16 -13.81
N SER A 49 -2.94 -8.23 -14.54
CA SER A 49 -2.81 -8.34 -16.01
C SER A 49 -3.76 -7.42 -16.78
N TRP A 50 -4.81 -6.88 -16.15
CA TRP A 50 -5.68 -5.90 -16.80
C TRP A 50 -4.96 -4.58 -17.12
N ILE A 51 -3.85 -4.28 -16.43
CA ILE A 51 -3.05 -3.07 -16.67
C ILE A 51 -2.42 -3.12 -18.06
N ASP A 52 -2.04 -4.30 -18.55
CA ASP A 52 -1.47 -4.49 -19.89
C ASP A 52 -2.47 -4.15 -21.01
N GLY A 53 -3.76 -4.10 -20.70
CA GLY A 53 -4.82 -3.72 -21.62
C GLY A 53 -5.06 -2.21 -21.73
N ILE A 54 -4.33 -1.36 -20.97
CA ILE A 54 -4.53 0.09 -20.96
C ILE A 54 -3.87 0.72 -22.21
N PRO A 55 -4.64 1.31 -23.14
CA PRO A 55 -4.09 1.87 -24.37
C PRO A 55 -3.37 3.22 -24.17
N SER A 56 -3.62 3.88 -23.04
CA SER A 56 -2.98 5.15 -22.70
C SER A 56 -1.67 4.93 -21.96
N ASP A 57 -0.58 5.34 -22.60
CA ASP A 57 0.79 5.21 -22.09
C ASP A 57 0.98 5.89 -20.72
N THR A 58 0.29 7.01 -20.50
CA THR A 58 0.31 7.73 -19.22
C THR A 58 -0.43 6.96 -18.13
N LEU A 59 -1.62 6.42 -18.44
CA LEU A 59 -2.39 5.65 -17.47
C LEU A 59 -1.69 4.33 -17.12
N PHE A 60 -1.08 3.67 -18.11
CA PHE A 60 -0.26 2.48 -17.90
C PHE A 60 0.86 2.76 -16.88
N LYS A 61 1.66 3.82 -17.10
CA LYS A 61 2.76 4.19 -16.20
C LYS A 61 2.30 4.50 -14.78
N VAL A 62 1.14 5.15 -14.62
CA VAL A 62 0.60 5.45 -13.28
C VAL A 62 0.13 4.18 -12.59
N MET A 63 -0.59 3.30 -13.29
CA MET A 63 -1.07 2.05 -12.71
C MET A 63 0.08 1.09 -12.37
N ASP A 64 1.06 0.96 -13.27
CA ASP A 64 2.28 0.19 -13.06
C ASP A 64 3.07 0.71 -11.85
N TYR A 65 3.19 2.03 -11.71
CA TYR A 65 3.80 2.66 -10.54
C TYR A 65 3.06 2.30 -9.24
N ILE A 66 1.72 2.38 -9.22
CA ILE A 66 0.93 2.05 -8.03
C ILE A 66 1.14 0.57 -7.63
N VAL A 67 1.19 -0.32 -8.60
CA VAL A 67 1.34 -1.77 -8.38
C VAL A 67 2.75 -2.16 -7.95
N THR A 68 3.75 -1.42 -8.42
CA THR A 68 5.16 -1.60 -8.02
C THR A 68 5.54 -0.79 -6.79
N THR A 69 4.59 -0.08 -6.17
CA THR A 69 4.82 0.69 -4.93
C THR A 69 4.88 -0.24 -3.71
N PRO A 70 5.72 0.07 -2.69
CA PRO A 70 5.74 -0.67 -1.43
C PRO A 70 4.36 -0.68 -0.75
N LEU A 71 3.91 -1.86 -0.34
CA LEU A 71 2.58 -2.05 0.24
C LEU A 71 2.37 -1.23 1.52
N SER A 72 3.41 -1.11 2.34
CA SER A 72 3.39 -0.29 3.56
C SER A 72 3.13 1.18 3.27
N LEU A 73 3.72 1.72 2.21
CA LEU A 73 3.55 3.10 1.77
C LEU A 73 2.13 3.33 1.23
N LEU A 74 1.61 2.36 0.48
CA LEU A 74 0.25 2.38 -0.07
C LEU A 74 -0.80 2.42 1.06
N PHE A 75 -0.65 1.53 2.07
CA PHE A 75 -1.52 1.53 3.24
C PHE A 75 -1.40 2.79 4.10
N ALA A 76 -0.19 3.37 4.19
CA ALA A 76 0.03 4.62 4.91
C ALA A 76 -0.70 5.79 4.23
N ILE A 77 -0.54 5.94 2.91
CA ILE A 77 -1.19 7.00 2.13
C ILE A 77 -2.71 6.87 2.21
N ILE A 78 -3.25 5.67 1.97
CA ILE A 78 -4.70 5.42 2.05
C ILE A 78 -5.21 5.73 3.47
N GLY A 79 -4.48 5.28 4.49
CA GLY A 79 -4.86 5.52 5.89
C GLY A 79 -4.94 7.00 6.23
N VAL A 80 -3.89 7.78 5.89
CA VAL A 80 -3.88 9.24 6.09
C VAL A 80 -5.00 9.90 5.30
N PHE A 81 -5.20 9.53 4.03
CA PHE A 81 -6.23 10.12 3.18
C PHE A 81 -7.64 9.89 3.73
N LEU A 82 -7.95 8.67 4.18
CA LEU A 82 -9.22 8.35 4.82
C LEU A 82 -9.44 9.14 6.12
N LEU A 83 -8.38 9.31 6.93
CA LEU A 83 -8.46 10.11 8.15
C LEU A 83 -8.75 11.58 7.83
N VAL A 84 -8.07 12.16 6.83
CA VAL A 84 -8.28 13.53 6.37
C VAL A 84 -9.73 13.73 5.90
N ILE A 85 -10.24 12.85 5.03
CA ILE A 85 -11.64 12.88 4.57
C ILE A 85 -12.60 12.77 5.76
N SER A 86 -12.30 11.87 6.69
CA SER A 86 -13.14 11.68 7.87
C SER A 86 -13.20 12.94 8.73
N SER A 87 -12.14 13.73 8.78
CA SER A 87 -12.08 15.00 9.52
C SER A 87 -12.94 16.08 8.86
N PHE A 88 -12.97 16.16 7.53
CA PHE A 88 -13.81 17.11 6.81
C PHE A 88 -15.30 16.74 6.80
N ARG A 89 -15.64 15.45 6.90
CA ARG A 89 -17.04 14.99 6.90
C ARG A 89 -17.77 15.19 8.23
N TRP A 90 -17.08 15.68 9.25
CA TRP A 90 -17.65 16.02 10.57
C TRP A 90 -17.89 17.53 10.76
N ARG A 91 -17.65 18.35 9.73
CA ARG A 91 -18.18 19.72 9.62
C ARG A 91 -19.48 19.70 8.81
#